data_AF-A0A7S0F294-F1
#
_entry.id   AF-A0A7S0F294-F1
#
_cell.length_a   1.000
_cell.length_b   1.000
_cell.length_c   1.000
_cell.angle_alpha   90.00
_cell.angle_beta   90.00
_cell.angle_gamma   90.00
#
_symmetry.space_group_name_H-M   'P 1'
#
loop_
_entity.id
_entity.type
_entity.pdbx_description
1 polymer ?
#
loop_
_entity_poly.entity_id
_entity_poly.type
_entity_poly.pdbx_seq_one_letter_code
_entity_poly.pdbx_strand_id
1 'polypeptide(L)'
;NVAVECAEKLCASVANGLEGKQVSGYNAVKNAVKTAMEDGLMRILTPKQSMDILRQVKVAQNEKRPYVVVFVGVNGVGKSTSLSKVCFWLKSQKLKVLL
;
A
#
# COMPACT_ATOMS: atom_id res chain seq x y z
N ASN A 1 -2.62 2.35 -15.88
CA ASN A 1 -2.44 0.89 -15.91
C ASN A 1 -3.06 0.28 -14.65
N VAL A 2 -4.38 0.10 -14.64
CA VAL A 2 -5.15 -0.45 -13.51
C VAL A 2 -5.75 -1.77 -13.98
N ALA A 3 -5.69 -2.83 -13.17
CA ALA A 3 -6.31 -4.10 -13.51
C ALA A 3 -7.83 -3.91 -13.71
N VAL A 4 -8.38 -4.50 -14.77
CA VAL A 4 -9.79 -4.34 -15.17
C VAL A 4 -10.71 -4.67 -13.99
N GLU A 5 -10.50 -5.80 -13.33
CA GLU A 5 -11.29 -6.21 -12.17
C GLU A 5 -11.25 -5.18 -11.02
N CYS A 6 -10.09 -4.57 -10.75
CA CYS A 6 -9.97 -3.52 -9.75
C CYS A 6 -10.74 -2.25 -10.16
N ALA A 7 -10.65 -1.88 -11.44
CA ALA A 7 -11.35 -0.71 -11.97
C ALA A 7 -12.87 -0.89 -11.91
N GLU A 8 -13.38 -2.07 -12.31
CA GLU A 8 -14.81 -2.40 -12.27
C GLU A 8 -15.34 -2.40 -10.84
N LYS A 9 -14.66 -3.08 -9.91
CA LYS A 9 -15.05 -3.09 -8.49
C LYS A 9 -15.07 -1.69 -7.89
N LEU A 10 -14.10 -0.85 -8.24
CA LEU A 10 -14.02 0.52 -7.76
C LEU A 10 -15.15 1.39 -8.32
N CYS A 11 -15.42 1.32 -9.63
CA CYS A 11 -16.53 2.02 -10.26
C CYS A 11 -17.89 1.60 -9.68
N ALA A 12 -18.12 0.30 -9.49
CA ALA A 12 -19.33 -0.21 -8.85
C ALA A 12 -19.47 0.29 -7.40
N SER A 13 -18.39 0.28 -6.62
CA SER A 13 -18.39 0.82 -5.25
C SER A 13 -18.72 2.32 -5.23
N VAL A 14 -18.26 3.10 -6.20
CA VAL A 14 -18.55 4.54 -6.31
C VAL A 14 -20.02 4.75 -6.70
N ALA A 15 -20.52 4.04 -7.70
CA ALA A 15 -21.92 4.13 -8.12
C ALA A 15 -22.88 3.83 -6.96
N ASN A 16 -22.67 2.70 -6.26
CA ASN A 16 -23.47 2.33 -5.09
C ASN A 16 -23.33 3.34 -3.95
N GLY A 17 -22.15 3.94 -3.78
CA GLY A 17 -21.89 4.94 -2.75
C GLY A 17 -22.54 6.31 -3.01
N LEU A 18 -23.02 6.55 -4.24
CA LEU A 18 -23.65 7.80 -4.66
C LEU A 18 -25.14 7.65 -4.98
N GLU A 19 -25.63 6.42 -5.13
CA GLU A 19 -27.05 6.15 -5.34
C GLU A 19 -27.90 6.76 -4.21
N GLY A 20 -28.95 7.49 -4.59
CA GLY A 20 -29.84 8.19 -3.66
C GLY A 20 -29.28 9.47 -3.01
N LYS A 21 -28.02 9.85 -3.28
CA LYS A 21 -27.46 11.12 -2.75
C LYS A 21 -27.87 12.31 -3.61
N GLN A 22 -28.38 13.36 -2.96
CA GLN A 22 -28.63 14.63 -3.64
C GLN A 22 -27.33 15.41 -3.82
N VAL A 23 -27.10 15.86 -5.06
CA VAL A 23 -25.95 16.69 -5.45
C VAL A 23 -26.49 17.97 -6.07
N SER A 24 -26.17 19.11 -5.47
CA SER A 24 -26.67 20.43 -5.88
C SER A 24 -25.53 21.34 -6.32
N GLY A 25 -25.71 22.05 -7.44
CA GLY A 25 -24.77 23.05 -7.96
C GLY A 25 -24.04 22.63 -9.24
N TYR A 26 -23.41 23.61 -9.89
CA TYR A 26 -22.63 23.39 -11.10
C TYR A 26 -21.42 22.51 -10.81
N ASN A 27 -21.16 21.47 -11.63
CA ASN A 27 -20.14 20.43 -11.42
C ASN A 27 -20.32 19.52 -10.18
N ALA A 28 -21.43 19.58 -9.46
CA ALA A 28 -21.62 18.82 -8.21
C ALA A 28 -21.47 17.30 -8.41
N VAL A 29 -22.03 16.74 -9.49
CA VAL A 29 -21.91 15.31 -9.82
C VAL A 29 -20.45 14.91 -10.04
N LYS A 30 -19.71 15.69 -10.84
CA LYS A 30 -18.30 15.43 -11.13
C LYS A 30 -17.46 15.43 -9.85
N ASN A 31 -17.69 16.40 -8.96
CA ASN A 31 -16.97 16.50 -7.70
C ASN A 31 -17.33 15.33 -6.77
N ALA A 32 -18.61 14.99 -6.65
CA ALA A 32 -19.06 13.86 -5.83
C ALA A 32 -18.46 12.52 -6.29
N VAL A 33 -18.42 12.28 -7.61
CA VAL A 33 -17.75 11.11 -8.20
C VAL A 33 -16.25 11.13 -7.90
N LYS A 34 -15.58 12.28 -8.07
CA LYS A 34 -14.14 12.39 -7.80
C LYS A 34 -13.82 12.08 -6.33
N THR A 35 -14.55 12.66 -5.39
CA THR A 35 -14.35 12.41 -3.95
C THR A 35 -14.62 10.95 -3.60
N ALA A 36 -15.73 10.38 -4.08
CA ALA A 36 -16.05 8.98 -3.83
C ALA A 36 -14.99 8.02 -4.41
N MET A 37 -14.41 8.39 -5.56
CA MET A 37 -13.30 7.64 -6.19
C MET A 37 -12.02 7.73 -5.34
N GLU A 38 -11.65 8.92 -4.86
CA GLU A 38 -10.51 9.13 -3.97
C GLU A 38 -10.66 8.30 -2.68
N ASP A 39 -11.83 8.32 -2.05
CA ASP A 39 -12.13 7.54 -0.86
C ASP A 39 -12.03 6.03 -1.11
N GLY A 40 -12.54 5.57 -2.26
CA GLY A 40 -12.45 4.18 -2.69
C GLY A 40 -11.00 3.73 -2.90
N LEU A 41 -10.19 4.55 -3.57
CA LEU A 41 -8.77 4.30 -3.77
C LEU A 41 -8.00 4.26 -2.44
N MET A 42 -8.25 5.23 -1.56
CA MET A 42 -7.62 5.27 -0.24
C MET A 42 -7.93 4.01 0.57
N ARG A 43 -9.16 3.51 0.52
CA ARG A 43 -9.54 2.27 1.20
C ARG A 43 -8.83 1.03 0.64
N ILE A 44 -8.61 0.97 -0.67
CA ILE A 44 -7.93 -0.16 -1.33
C ILE A 44 -6.42 -0.12 -1.09
N LEU A 45 -5.82 1.06 -1.18
CA LEU A 45 -4.37 1.25 -1.07
C LEU A 45 -3.89 1.29 0.37
N THR A 46 -4.77 1.55 1.34
CA THR A 46 -4.42 1.58 2.76
C THR A 46 -4.59 0.18 3.36
N PRO A 47 -3.51 -0.52 3.73
CA PRO A 47 -3.61 -1.82 4.38
C PRO A 47 -4.21 -1.68 5.80
N LYS A 48 -5.01 -2.67 6.22
CA LYS A 48 -5.58 -2.72 7.58
C LYS A 48 -4.54 -2.93 8.68
N GLN A 49 -3.39 -3.47 8.32
CA GLN A 49 -2.28 -3.72 9.23
C GLN A 49 -1.12 -2.81 8.84
N SER A 50 -0.63 -2.03 9.81
CA SER A 50 0.61 -1.28 9.63
C SER A 50 1.80 -2.22 9.81
N MET A 51 2.79 -2.09 8.92
CA MET A 51 4.04 -2.84 9.01
C MET A 51 5.15 -1.89 9.48
N ASP A 52 5.49 -1.97 10.76
CA ASP A 52 6.68 -1.30 11.31
C ASP A 52 7.83 -2.31 11.38
N ILE A 53 8.73 -2.23 10.41
CA ILE A 53 9.88 -3.13 10.29
C ILE A 53 10.86 -2.91 11.45
N LEU A 54 11.09 -1.67 11.90
CA LEU A 54 12.07 -1.39 12.95
C LEU A 54 11.61 -1.94 14.29
N ARG A 55 10.31 -1.80 14.60
CA ARG A 55 9.72 -2.44 15.78
C ARG A 55 9.86 -3.95 15.73
N GLN A 56 9.59 -4.58 14.59
CA GLN A 56 9.71 -6.04 14.44
C GLN A 56 11.16 -6.52 14.57
N VAL A 57 12.13 -5.79 14.01
CA VAL A 57 13.55 -6.08 14.21
C VAL A 57 13.91 -5.99 15.70
N LYS A 58 13.40 -4.97 16.42
CA LYS A 58 13.68 -4.82 17.85
C LYS A 58 13.11 -5.97 18.69
N VAL A 59 11.91 -6.44 18.37
CA VAL A 59 11.31 -7.62 19.01
C VAL A 59 12.21 -8.85 18.79
N ALA A 60 12.62 -9.12 17.54
CA ALA A 60 13.51 -10.24 17.23
C ALA A 60 14.87 -10.15 17.97
N GLN A 61 15.44 -8.95 18.09
CA GLN A 61 16.67 -8.73 18.86
C GLN A 61 16.50 -9.06 20.35
N ASN A 62 15.38 -8.65 20.94
CA ASN A 62 15.07 -8.96 22.35
C ASN A 62 14.90 -10.48 22.56
N GLU A 63 14.37 -11.18 21.55
CA GLU A 63 14.28 -12.64 21.49
C GLU A 63 15.62 -13.33 21.12
N LYS A 64 16.71 -12.55 20.97
CA LYS A 64 18.06 -13.03 20.61
C LYS A 64 18.11 -13.84 19.30
N ARG A 65 17.27 -13.47 18.32
CA ARG A 65 17.23 -14.09 16.98
C ARG A 65 17.35 -13.06 15.86
N PRO A 66 17.82 -13.46 14.66
CA PRO A 66 17.79 -12.58 13.50
C PRO A 66 16.34 -12.30 13.05
N TYR A 67 16.13 -11.11 12.48
CA TYR A 67 14.94 -10.79 11.70
C TYR A 67 15.24 -11.07 10.22
N VAL A 68 14.44 -11.93 9.60
CA VAL A 68 14.68 -12.43 8.24
C VAL A 68 13.60 -11.89 7.30
N VAL A 69 14.03 -11.34 6.15
CA VAL A 69 13.13 -10.82 5.10
C VAL A 69 13.42 -11.57 3.80
N VAL A 70 12.38 -12.02 3.12
CA VAL A 70 12.49 -12.73 1.84
C VAL A 70 11.89 -11.87 0.72
N PHE A 71 12.65 -11.63 -0.34
CA PHE A 71 12.21 -10.88 -1.52
C PHE A 71 11.78 -11.85 -2.63
N VAL A 72 10.48 -11.84 -2.97
CA VAL A 72 9.88 -12.74 -3.96
C VAL A 72 9.24 -11.96 -5.11
N GLY A 73 9.11 -12.59 -6.28
CA GLY A 73 8.51 -11.99 -7.48
C GLY A 73 9.07 -12.56 -8.79
N VAL A 74 8.41 -12.26 -9.91
CA VAL A 74 8.79 -12.77 -11.25
C VAL A 74 10.14 -12.20 -11.74
N ASN A 75 10.68 -12.74 -12.84
CA ASN A 75 11.97 -12.30 -13.38
C ASN A 75 11.92 -10.84 -13.87
N GLY A 76 13.01 -10.10 -13.66
CA GLY A 76 13.15 -8.72 -14.18
C GLY A 76 12.48 -7.60 -13.36
N VAL A 77 11.70 -7.89 -12.31
CA VAL A 77 10.98 -6.85 -11.52
C VAL A 77 11.84 -6.04 -10.54
N GLY A 78 13.17 -6.26 -10.52
CA GLY A 78 14.09 -5.50 -9.67
C GLY A 78 14.27 -6.00 -8.24
N LYS A 79 14.00 -7.29 -7.94
CA LYS A 79 14.15 -7.89 -6.60
C LYS A 79 15.49 -7.56 -5.92
N SER A 80 16.61 -7.83 -6.60
CA SER A 80 17.95 -7.59 -6.05
C SER A 80 18.23 -6.10 -5.81
N THR A 81 17.73 -5.22 -6.69
CA THR A 81 17.85 -3.77 -6.54
C THR A 81 17.04 -3.26 -5.34
N SER A 82 15.81 -3.76 -5.16
CA SER A 82 14.98 -3.41 -4.01
C SER A 82 15.55 -3.92 -2.70
N LEU A 83 16.08 -5.16 -2.69
CA LEU A 83 16.84 -5.72 -1.56
C LEU A 83 17.99 -4.78 -1.18
N SER A 84 18.85 -4.39 -2.13
CA SER A 84 19.97 -3.47 -1.84
C SER A 84 19.51 -2.12 -1.26
N LYS A 85 18.40 -1.54 -1.76
CA LYS A 85 17.82 -0.31 -1.21
C LYS A 85 17.34 -0.49 0.24
N VAL A 86 16.65 -1.60 0.51
CA VAL A 86 16.17 -1.91 1.87
C VAL A 86 17.34 -2.17 2.82
N CYS A 87 18.38 -2.89 2.39
CA CYS A 87 19.58 -3.11 3.18
C CYS A 87 20.32 -1.81 3.47
N PHE A 88 20.44 -0.91 2.49
CA PHE A 88 21.02 0.42 2.70
C PHE A 88 20.21 1.24 3.72
N TRP A 89 18.87 1.23 3.60
CA TRP A 89 18.00 1.90 4.56
C TRP A 89 18.13 1.32 5.98
N LEU A 90 18.13 -0.01 6.14
CA LEU A 90 18.34 -0.64 7.45
C LEU A 90 19.71 -0.29 8.05
N LYS A 91 20.76 -0.23 7.24
CA LYS A 91 22.08 0.23 7.68
C LYS A 91 22.06 1.70 8.12
N SER A 92 21.31 2.58 7.46
CA SER A 92 21.16 3.98 7.89
C SER A 92 20.45 4.11 9.23
N GLN A 93 19.62 3.12 9.59
CA GLN A 93 19.04 2.95 10.93
C GLN A 93 20.00 2.29 11.94
N LYS A 94 21.29 2.18 11.63
CA LYS A 94 22.36 1.57 12.46
C LYS A 94 22.14 0.08 12.77
N LEU A 95 21.37 -0.62 11.94
CA LEU A 95 21.19 -2.07 12.04
C LEU A 95 22.28 -2.81 11.27
N LYS A 96 22.73 -3.94 11.83
CA LYS A 96 23.61 -4.88 11.13
C LYS A 96 22.78 -5.74 10.20
N VAL A 97 23.18 -5.82 8.93
CA VAL A 97 22.47 -6.55 7.87
C VAL A 97 23.44 -7.56 7.24
N LEU A 98 22.98 -8.80 7.13
CA LEU A 98 23.63 -9.87 6.37
C LEU A 98 22.79 -10.15 5.13
N LEU A 99 23.45 -10.31 3.98
CA LEU A 99 22.84 -10.69 2.70
C LEU A 99 23.07 -12.17 2.42
#